data_AF-A0A535T3F1-F1
#
_entry.id   AF-A0A535T3F1-F1
#
_cell.length_a   1.000
_cell.length_b   1.000
_cell.length_c   1.000
_cell.angle_alpha   90.00
_cell.angle_beta   90.00
_cell.angle_gamma   90.00
#
_symmetry.space_group_name_H-M   'P 1'
#
loop_
_entity.id
_entity.type
_entity.pdbx_description
1 polymer ?
#
loop_
_entity_poly.entity_id
_entity_poly.type
_entity_poly.pdbx_seq_one_letter_code
_entity_poly.pdbx_strand_id
1 'polypeptide(L)'
;SKLRRHLDGHGFEKVEIVWSDGEKPVRSDPSSDIGKVMVESVRELHGEPVIWPFMQATGPMHPVVADLGIPTVMPVGVGRPENRIHAPNENIRVDDYLNTIRLMCRVWERFGAAG
;
A
#
# COMPACT_ATOMS: atom_id res chain seq x y z
N SER A 1 -24.93 12.60 -6.44
CA SER A 1 -23.78 11.69 -6.73
C SER A 1 -24.15 10.72 -7.85
N LYS A 2 -23.19 9.97 -8.42
CA LYS A 2 -23.48 8.88 -9.39
C LYS A 2 -24.40 7.82 -8.78
N LEU A 3 -24.15 7.46 -7.51
CA LEU A 3 -24.97 6.53 -6.73
C LEU A 3 -26.42 7.01 -6.57
N ARG A 4 -26.63 8.27 -6.14
CA ARG A 4 -27.99 8.83 -5.99
C ARG A 4 -28.81 8.72 -7.27
N ARG A 5 -28.25 9.14 -8.41
CA ARG A 5 -28.91 9.04 -9.72
C ARG A 5 -29.25 7.60 -10.10
N HIS A 6 -28.37 6.65 -9.78
CA HIS A 6 -28.63 5.23 -10.03
C HIS A 6 -29.82 4.73 -9.21
N LEU A 7 -29.85 5.03 -7.91
CA LEU A 7 -30.94 4.62 -7.02
C LEU A 7 -32.29 5.24 -7.42
N ASP A 8 -32.31 6.53 -7.75
CA ASP A 8 -33.54 7.21 -8.21
C ASP A 8 -34.05 6.60 -9.51
N GLY A 9 -33.15 6.30 -10.46
CA GLY A 9 -33.51 5.64 -11.72
C GLY A 9 -34.09 4.23 -11.56
N HIS A 10 -34.01 3.64 -10.37
CA HIS A 10 -34.56 2.31 -10.04
C HIS A 10 -35.69 2.37 -9.00
N GLY A 11 -36.24 3.56 -8.69
CA GLY A 11 -37.38 3.72 -7.78
C GLY A 11 -37.03 3.64 -6.28
N PHE A 12 -35.78 3.96 -5.92
CA PHE A 12 -35.30 3.97 -4.53
C PHE A 12 -35.13 5.40 -3.97
N GLU A 13 -36.01 6.33 -4.32
CA GLU A 13 -35.92 7.75 -3.94
C GLU A 13 -35.97 7.96 -2.42
N LYS A 14 -36.63 7.04 -1.70
CA LYS A 14 -36.75 7.10 -0.24
C LYS A 14 -35.53 6.58 0.51
N VAL A 15 -34.58 5.92 -0.17
CA VAL A 15 -33.34 5.44 0.47
C VAL A 15 -32.46 6.65 0.78
N GLU A 16 -32.13 6.87 2.05
CA GLU A 16 -31.18 7.91 2.44
C GLU A 16 -29.73 7.46 2.19
N ILE A 17 -28.87 8.39 1.77
CA ILE A 17 -27.42 8.16 1.68
C ILE A 17 -26.74 9.05 2.71
N VAL A 18 -26.20 8.43 3.76
CA VAL A 18 -25.37 9.12 4.76
C VAL A 18 -23.91 8.85 4.43
N TRP A 19 -23.15 9.91 4.18
CA TRP A 19 -21.72 9.80 3.90
C TRP A 19 -20.93 9.77 5.22
N SER A 20 -19.98 8.82 5.33
CA SER A 20 -19.13 8.69 6.50
C SER A 20 -17.67 9.07 6.21
N ASP A 21 -17.07 8.44 5.20
CA ASP A 21 -15.65 8.58 4.90
C ASP A 21 -15.38 8.22 3.44
N GLY A 22 -14.20 8.58 2.94
CA GLY A 22 -13.74 8.23 1.62
C GLY A 22 -12.32 8.72 1.35
N GLU A 23 -11.54 7.87 0.69
CA GLU A 23 -10.17 8.18 0.31
C GLU A 23 -10.00 8.24 -1.20
N LYS A 24 -9.11 9.15 -1.64
CA LYS A 24 -8.76 9.23 -3.05
C LYS A 24 -7.74 8.14 -3.38
N PRO A 25 -7.90 7.40 -4.48
CA PRO A 25 -6.87 6.47 -4.91
C PRO A 25 -5.63 7.23 -5.37
N VAL A 26 -4.47 6.61 -5.23
CA VAL A 26 -3.22 7.11 -5.81
C VAL A 26 -2.32 5.94 -6.18
N ARG A 27 -1.49 6.14 -7.20
CA ARG A 27 -0.40 5.24 -7.57
C ARG A 27 0.90 6.03 -7.52
N SER A 28 1.93 5.43 -6.94
CA SER A 28 3.28 5.99 -6.95
C SER A 28 4.06 5.51 -8.18
N ASP A 29 5.05 6.29 -8.61
CA ASP A 29 5.94 5.93 -9.71
C ASP A 29 6.96 4.86 -9.27
N PRO A 30 6.90 3.63 -9.82
CA PRO A 30 7.85 2.58 -9.48
C PRO A 30 9.27 2.87 -9.98
N SER A 31 9.45 3.81 -10.90
CA SER A 31 10.75 4.23 -11.42
C SER A 31 11.42 5.35 -10.62
N SER A 32 10.76 5.84 -9.55
CA SER A 32 11.36 6.76 -8.58
C SER A 32 12.59 6.14 -7.91
N ASP A 33 13.48 6.96 -7.36
CA ASP A 33 14.73 6.48 -6.75
C ASP A 33 14.46 5.51 -5.60
N ILE A 34 13.48 5.82 -4.74
CA ILE A 34 13.04 4.91 -3.68
C ILE A 34 12.38 3.63 -4.24
N GLY A 35 11.66 3.73 -5.36
CA GLY A 35 11.10 2.61 -6.12
C GLY A 35 12.18 1.63 -6.58
N LYS A 36 13.19 2.15 -7.28
CA LYS A 36 14.34 1.37 -7.76
C LYS A 36 15.10 0.73 -6.60
N VAL A 37 15.43 1.50 -5.56
CA VAL A 37 16.15 0.99 -4.38
C VAL A 37 15.37 -0.14 -3.71
N MET A 38 14.06 -0.01 -3.56
CA MET A 38 13.23 -1.07 -2.99
C MET A 38 13.26 -2.34 -3.85
N VAL A 39 13.01 -2.22 -5.16
CA VAL A 39 12.99 -3.35 -6.10
C VAL A 39 14.32 -4.09 -6.10
N GLU A 40 15.44 -3.39 -6.17
CA GLU A 40 16.77 -4.02 -6.16
C GLU A 40 17.11 -4.65 -4.79
N SER A 41 16.65 -4.07 -3.69
CA SER A 41 16.89 -4.62 -2.35
C SER A 41 16.09 -5.90 -2.11
N VAL A 42 14.84 -5.95 -2.56
CA VAL A 42 14.04 -7.18 -2.52
C VAL A 42 14.63 -8.24 -3.43
N ARG A 43 15.04 -7.87 -4.65
CA ARG A 43 15.67 -8.80 -5.60
C ARG A 43 16.89 -9.50 -5.02
N GLU A 44 17.76 -8.73 -4.36
CA GLU A 44 18.96 -9.26 -3.74
C GLU A 44 18.66 -10.22 -2.58
N LEU A 45 17.77 -9.84 -1.67
CA LEU A 45 17.56 -10.57 -0.42
C LEU A 45 16.54 -11.71 -0.53
N HIS A 46 15.61 -11.61 -1.48
CA HIS A 46 14.42 -12.46 -1.56
C HIS A 46 14.12 -12.99 -2.97
N GLY A 47 14.89 -12.63 -3.99
CA GLY A 47 14.65 -13.00 -5.39
C GLY A 47 13.67 -12.07 -6.11
N GLU A 48 13.28 -12.42 -7.34
CA GLU A 48 12.52 -11.50 -8.21
C GLU A 48 11.21 -11.02 -7.57
N PRO A 49 11.01 -9.70 -7.38
CA PRO A 49 9.81 -9.17 -6.73
C PRO A 49 8.59 -9.16 -7.66
N VAL A 50 7.41 -9.31 -7.05
CA VAL A 50 6.13 -8.98 -7.70
C VAL A 50 5.78 -7.53 -7.39
N ILE A 51 5.55 -6.72 -8.43
CA ILE A 51 5.22 -5.30 -8.28
C ILE A 51 3.70 -5.11 -8.40
N TRP A 52 3.09 -4.63 -7.32
CA TRP A 52 1.68 -4.27 -7.29
C TRP A 52 1.52 -2.76 -7.49
N PRO A 53 0.73 -2.30 -8.48
CA PRO A 53 0.52 -0.87 -8.71
C PRO A 53 -0.36 -0.22 -7.63
N PHE A 54 -1.11 -1.02 -6.88
CA PHE A 54 -1.98 -0.57 -5.80
C PHE A 54 -1.89 -1.52 -4.61
N MET A 55 -2.03 -0.96 -3.41
CA MET A 55 -2.30 -1.72 -2.20
C MET A 55 -3.74 -2.29 -2.28
N GLN A 56 -3.97 -3.49 -1.75
CA GLN A 56 -5.32 -4.08 -1.68
C GLN A 56 -6.23 -3.38 -0.66
N ALA A 57 -5.65 -2.62 0.26
CA ALA A 57 -6.34 -1.86 1.29
C ALA A 57 -6.34 -0.36 0.96
N THR A 58 -7.21 0.37 1.64
CA THR A 58 -7.27 1.83 1.61
C THR A 58 -6.26 2.42 2.60
N GLY A 59 -5.58 3.49 2.19
CA GLY A 59 -4.73 4.29 3.08
C GLY A 59 -4.60 5.73 2.58
N PRO A 60 -4.19 6.67 3.45
CA PRO A 60 -4.18 8.11 3.17
C PRO A 60 -2.94 8.52 2.34
N MET A 61 -2.67 7.81 1.24
CA MET A 61 -1.46 8.03 0.45
C MET A 61 -1.60 9.16 -0.57
N HIS A 62 -2.83 9.56 -0.92
CA HIS A 62 -3.06 10.59 -1.92
C HIS A 62 -2.41 11.94 -1.56
N PRO A 63 -2.53 12.46 -0.31
CA PRO A 63 -1.86 13.70 0.05
C PRO A 63 -0.33 13.63 -0.09
N VAL A 64 0.29 12.50 0.23
CA VAL A 64 1.76 12.35 0.14
C VAL A 64 2.21 12.27 -1.32
N VAL A 65 1.54 11.45 -2.12
CA VAL A 65 1.99 11.18 -3.49
C VAL A 65 1.53 12.24 -4.48
N ALA A 66 0.26 12.65 -4.42
CA ALA A 66 -0.31 13.59 -5.38
C ALA A 66 -0.15 15.04 -4.93
N ASP A 67 -0.47 15.36 -3.68
CA ASP A 67 -0.46 16.77 -3.23
C ASP A 67 0.96 17.26 -2.93
N LEU A 68 1.82 16.42 -2.32
CA LEU A 68 3.23 16.75 -2.05
C LEU A 68 4.21 16.29 -3.14
N GLY A 69 3.77 15.45 -4.09
CA GLY A 69 4.63 14.93 -5.15
C GLY A 69 5.73 13.99 -4.66
N ILE A 70 5.59 13.40 -3.47
CA ILE A 70 6.61 12.52 -2.86
C ILE A 70 6.33 11.07 -3.29
N PRO A 71 7.21 10.43 -4.07
CA PRO A 71 7.05 9.02 -4.41
C PRO A 71 7.14 8.16 -3.15
N THR A 72 6.22 7.21 -3.04
CA THR A 72 6.17 6.26 -1.91
C THR A 72 6.15 4.83 -2.41
N VAL A 73 6.65 3.92 -1.58
CA VAL A 73 6.58 2.48 -1.83
C VAL A 73 6.13 1.83 -0.55
N MET A 74 5.16 0.93 -0.62
CA MET A 74 4.87 0.04 0.49
C MET A 74 5.87 -1.14 0.39
N PRO A 75 6.80 -1.30 1.35
CA PRO A 75 7.78 -2.38 1.31
C PRO A 75 7.14 -3.75 1.50
N VAL A 76 7.91 -4.80 1.20
CA VAL A 76 7.58 -6.16 1.60
C VAL A 76 7.56 -6.22 3.13
N GLY A 77 6.36 -6.37 3.68
CA GLY A 77 6.15 -6.54 5.11
C GLY A 77 6.08 -8.00 5.53
N VAL A 78 5.52 -8.23 6.71
CA VAL A 78 5.31 -9.56 7.30
C VAL A 78 4.00 -10.23 6.85
N GLY A 79 3.35 -9.67 5.83
CA GLY A 79 2.01 -10.03 5.39
C GLY A 79 1.94 -11.45 4.82
N ARG A 80 1.10 -12.29 5.43
CA ARG A 80 0.70 -13.60 4.88
C ARG A 80 -0.80 -13.81 4.95
N PRO A 81 -1.38 -14.70 4.11
CA PRO A 81 -2.81 -15.01 4.13
C PRO A 81 -3.31 -15.46 5.52
N GLU A 82 -2.48 -16.14 6.31
CA GLU A 82 -2.81 -16.65 7.63
C GLU A 82 -2.63 -15.64 8.79
N ASN A 83 -2.19 -14.40 8.51
CA ASN A 83 -1.91 -13.42 9.57
C ASN A 83 -3.15 -13.01 10.36
N ARG A 84 -4.37 -13.23 9.83
CA ARG A 84 -5.63 -12.88 10.49
C ARG A 84 -5.68 -11.39 10.88
N ILE A 85 -5.20 -10.53 9.98
CA ILE A 85 -5.23 -9.07 10.15
C ILE A 85 -6.68 -8.64 10.42
N HIS A 86 -6.91 -7.88 11.48
CA HIS A 86 -8.25 -7.48 11.96
C HIS A 86 -9.16 -8.63 12.42
N ALA A 87 -8.61 -9.79 12.78
CA ALA A 87 -9.35 -10.92 13.32
C ALA A 87 -8.68 -11.48 14.59
N PRO A 88 -9.42 -12.23 15.45
CA PRO A 88 -8.83 -12.82 16.67
C PRO A 88 -7.63 -13.71 16.33
N ASN A 89 -6.62 -13.75 17.20
CA ASN A 89 -5.35 -14.47 16.99
C ASN A 89 -4.56 -13.97 15.77
N GLU A 90 -4.53 -12.65 15.57
CA GLU A 90 -3.61 -12.00 14.64
C GLU A 90 -2.17 -12.43 14.95
N ASN A 91 -1.40 -12.77 13.92
CA ASN A 91 -0.08 -13.34 14.07
C ASN A 91 0.83 -12.97 12.89
N ILE A 92 2.14 -13.13 13.12
CA ILE A 92 3.21 -13.01 12.13
C ILE A 92 4.25 -14.10 12.41
N ARG A 93 5.05 -14.49 11.41
CA ARG A 93 6.20 -15.38 11.64
C ARG A 93 7.41 -14.56 12.05
N VAL A 94 8.19 -15.09 13.00
CA VAL A 94 9.44 -14.46 13.46
C VAL A 94 10.42 -14.26 12.31
N ASP A 95 10.52 -15.25 11.41
CA ASP A 95 11.43 -15.15 10.25
C ASP A 95 11.06 -14.01 9.31
N ASP A 96 9.76 -13.78 9.06
CA ASP A 96 9.33 -12.66 8.22
C ASP A 96 9.65 -11.32 8.87
N TYR A 97 9.43 -11.21 10.18
CA TYR A 97 9.78 -10.01 10.93
C TYR A 97 11.27 -9.69 10.83
N LEU A 98 12.14 -10.68 11.04
CA LEU A 98 13.59 -10.53 10.91
C LEU A 98 14.01 -10.21 9.46
N ASN A 99 13.36 -10.81 8.47
CA ASN A 99 13.62 -10.52 7.06
C ASN A 99 13.19 -9.11 6.67
N THR A 100 12.04 -8.63 7.13
CA THR A 100 11.62 -7.24 6.92
C THR A 100 12.60 -6.26 7.57
N ILE A 101 13.13 -6.55 8.77
CA ILE A 101 14.18 -5.70 9.37
C ILE A 101 15.41 -5.64 8.46
N ARG A 102 15.92 -6.79 8.01
CA ARG A 102 17.10 -6.85 7.11
C ARG A 102 16.85 -6.09 5.82
N LEU A 103 15.67 -6.25 5.22
CA LEU A 103 15.27 -5.53 4.02
C LEU A 103 15.27 -4.02 4.25
N MET A 104 14.67 -3.55 5.34
CA MET A 104 14.64 -2.12 5.64
C MET A 104 16.05 -1.59 5.90
N CYS A 105 16.91 -2.28 6.67
CA CYS A 105 18.30 -1.86 6.83
C CYS A 105 19.01 -1.66 5.48
N ARG A 106 18.83 -2.60 4.53
CA ARG A 106 19.41 -2.51 3.18
C ARG A 106 18.83 -1.37 2.35
N VAL A 107 17.52 -1.15 2.41
CA VAL A 107 16.85 -0.04 1.71
C VAL A 107 17.40 1.30 2.19
N TRP A 108 17.56 1.47 3.50
CA TRP A 108 18.05 2.73 4.08
C TRP A 108 19.53 2.95 3.79
N GLU A 109 20.35 1.91 3.86
CA GLU A 109 21.76 1.93 3.46
C GLU A 109 21.91 2.40 2.00
N ARG A 110 21.14 1.80 1.08
CA ARG A 110 21.21 2.13 -0.36
C ARG A 110 20.62 3.49 -0.69
N PHE A 111 19.48 3.82 -0.10
CA PHE A 111 18.82 5.10 -0.38
C PHE A 111 19.65 6.27 0.17
N GLY A 112 20.25 6.10 1.35
CA GLY A 112 21.16 7.10 1.92
C GLY A 112 22.48 7.26 1.15
N ALA A 113 22.96 6.21 0.48
CA ALA A 113 24.15 6.26 -0.37
C ALA A 113 23.89 6.75 -1.80
N ALA A 114 22.63 6.87 -2.22
CA ALA A 114 22.23 7.36 -3.53
C ALA A 114 22.14 8.90 -3.61
N GLY A 115 22.34 9.59 -2.49
CA GLY A 115 22.37 11.06 -2.38
C GLY A 115 23.75 11.68 -2.52
#